data_AF-A0A024JRP7-F1
#
_entry.id   AF-A0A024JRP7-F1
#
_cell.length_a   1.000
_cell.length_b   1.000
_cell.length_c   1.000
_cell.angle_alpha   90.00
_cell.angle_beta   90.00
_cell.angle_gamma   90.00
#
_symmetry.space_group_name_H-M   'P 1'
#
loop_
_entity.id
_entity.type
_entity.pdbx_description
1 polymer ?
#
loop_
_entity_poly.entity_id
_entity_poly.type
_entity_poly.pdbx_seq_one_letter_code
_entity_poly.pdbx_strand_id
1 'polypeptide(L)'
;MKRAVVAAVGFFVAGGCLAMPPAAADQPACTASECAFVSASRNISCEVNYQRAGLSDEAYCQTMEPPQSVRLSSAGVVASCQGTSCLGNPGENTPTLAHGQSANIGPFRCISMQEAMTCTIGSGKGFTISNAGITPIG
;
A
#
# COMPACT_ATOMS: atom_id res chain seq x y z
N MET A 1 61.89 -20.87 -38.09
CA MET A 1 60.88 -21.61 -38.88
C MET A 1 60.44 -22.84 -38.11
N LYS A 2 59.18 -22.88 -37.64
CA LYS A 2 58.30 -24.06 -37.55
C LYS A 2 57.00 -23.64 -36.84
N ARG A 3 55.93 -23.60 -37.64
CA ARG A 3 54.53 -23.36 -37.25
C ARG A 3 53.90 -24.69 -36.81
N ALA A 4 53.04 -24.67 -35.79
CA ALA A 4 52.03 -25.69 -35.48
C ALA A 4 50.95 -25.00 -34.62
N VAL A 5 49.84 -24.53 -35.19
CA VAL A 5 48.54 -25.21 -35.42
C VAL A 5 47.81 -25.61 -34.12
N VAL A 6 46.91 -24.71 -33.72
CA VAL A 6 45.53 -24.84 -33.18
C VAL A 6 45.19 -25.99 -32.21
N ALA A 7 44.68 -25.61 -31.04
CA ALA A 7 43.56 -26.28 -30.38
C ALA A 7 42.67 -25.23 -29.71
N ALA A 8 41.46 -25.03 -30.24
CA ALA A 8 40.41 -24.26 -29.58
C ALA A 8 39.79 -25.13 -28.48
N VAL A 9 39.80 -24.63 -27.24
CA VAL A 9 39.11 -25.26 -26.11
C VAL A 9 38.11 -24.24 -25.57
N GLY A 10 36.84 -24.44 -25.90
CA GLY A 10 35.73 -23.72 -25.31
C GLY A 10 35.51 -24.14 -23.86
N PHE A 11 35.18 -23.18 -22.99
CA PHE A 11 34.75 -23.45 -21.63
C PHE A 11 33.31 -22.96 -21.42
N PHE A 12 32.51 -23.89 -20.92
CA PHE A 12 31.08 -23.82 -20.67
C PHE A 12 30.75 -22.76 -19.61
N VAL A 13 29.75 -21.93 -19.89
CA VAL A 13 29.10 -21.09 -18.88
C VAL A 13 28.27 -22.03 -17.99
N ALA A 14 28.81 -22.35 -16.81
CA ALA A 14 28.06 -23.05 -15.78
C ALA A 14 26.95 -22.12 -15.25
N GLY A 15 25.75 -22.29 -15.80
CA GLY A 15 24.53 -21.64 -15.33
C GLY A 15 24.17 -22.12 -13.93
N GLY A 16 24.60 -21.35 -12.92
CA GLY A 16 24.03 -21.44 -11.58
C GLY A 16 22.67 -20.76 -11.58
N CYS A 17 21.60 -21.52 -11.81
CA CYS A 17 20.26 -21.07 -11.49
C CYS A 17 20.18 -20.88 -9.97
N LEU A 18 20.38 -19.65 -9.51
CA LEU A 18 19.87 -19.23 -8.22
C LEU A 18 18.36 -19.44 -8.28
N ALA A 19 17.86 -20.43 -7.55
CA ALA A 19 16.45 -20.60 -7.32
C ALA A 19 15.96 -19.31 -6.65
N MET A 20 15.33 -18.44 -7.44
CA MET A 20 14.62 -17.29 -6.91
C MET A 20 13.59 -17.85 -5.92
N PRO A 21 13.54 -17.33 -4.68
CA PRO A 21 12.43 -17.70 -3.79
C PRO A 21 11.12 -17.43 -4.55
N PRO A 22 10.12 -18.32 -4.44
CA PRO A 22 8.83 -18.06 -5.05
C PRO A 22 8.36 -16.70 -4.54
N ALA A 23 8.01 -15.80 -5.46
CA ALA A 23 7.34 -14.56 -5.12
C ALA A 23 6.13 -14.94 -4.27
N ALA A 24 6.04 -14.42 -3.04
CA ALA A 24 4.77 -14.37 -2.34
C ALA A 24 3.80 -13.77 -3.35
N ALA A 25 2.70 -14.47 -3.66
CA ALA A 25 1.73 -13.97 -4.62
C ALA A 25 1.34 -12.55 -4.17
N ASP A 26 1.78 -11.53 -4.90
CA ASP A 26 1.45 -10.13 -4.61
C ASP A 26 -0.07 -10.01 -4.74
N GLN A 27 -0.79 -10.14 -3.63
CA GLN A 27 -2.19 -9.78 -3.57
C GLN A 27 -2.21 -8.27 -3.82
N PRO A 28 -2.78 -7.81 -4.94
CA PRO A 28 -2.70 -6.40 -5.28
C PRO A 28 -3.45 -5.61 -4.21
N ALA A 29 -2.82 -4.56 -3.70
CA ALA A 29 -3.45 -3.66 -2.74
C ALA A 29 -4.70 -2.97 -3.31
N CYS A 30 -4.88 -2.99 -4.62
CA CYS A 30 -5.99 -2.34 -5.34
C CYS A 30 -6.60 -3.26 -6.40
N THR A 31 -7.90 -3.17 -6.52
CA THR A 31 -8.74 -3.66 -7.61
C THR A 31 -9.28 -2.47 -8.42
N ALA A 32 -10.26 -2.70 -9.30
CA ALA A 32 -10.89 -1.64 -10.08
C ALA A 32 -11.73 -0.66 -9.25
N SER A 33 -12.27 -1.08 -8.10
CA SER A 33 -13.21 -0.29 -7.29
C SER A 33 -12.87 -0.22 -5.79
N GLU A 34 -11.82 -0.91 -5.37
CA GLU A 34 -11.41 -1.00 -3.96
C GLU A 34 -9.89 -1.11 -3.83
N CYS A 35 -9.29 -0.36 -2.91
CA CYS A 35 -7.97 -0.67 -2.38
C CYS A 35 -8.06 -1.05 -0.91
N ALA A 36 -7.44 -2.14 -0.50
CA ALA A 36 -7.35 -2.57 0.89
C ALA A 36 -5.89 -2.92 1.22
N PHE A 37 -5.34 -2.27 2.25
CA PHE A 37 -3.94 -2.46 2.62
C PHE A 37 -3.67 -2.09 4.09
N VAL A 38 -2.61 -2.66 4.65
CA VAL A 38 -2.10 -2.31 5.98
C VAL A 38 -0.70 -1.70 5.89
N SER A 39 -0.31 -0.92 6.90
CA SER A 39 1.09 -0.50 7.10
C SER A 39 2.00 -1.71 7.35
N ALA A 40 3.32 -1.54 7.20
CA ALA A 40 4.31 -2.58 7.53
C ALA A 40 4.21 -3.06 8.98
N SER A 41 3.93 -2.15 9.92
CA SER A 41 3.66 -2.48 11.32
C SER A 41 2.31 -3.18 11.55
N ARG A 42 1.45 -3.22 10.53
CA ARG A 42 0.05 -3.67 10.56
C ARG A 42 -0.85 -2.95 11.56
N ASN A 43 -0.37 -1.87 12.18
CA ASN A 43 -1.17 -1.06 13.10
C ASN A 43 -2.16 -0.17 12.35
N ILE A 44 -1.82 0.30 11.15
CA ILE A 44 -2.70 1.11 10.31
C ILE A 44 -3.33 0.20 9.27
N SER A 45 -4.66 0.23 9.17
CA SER A 45 -5.42 -0.41 8.10
C SER A 45 -6.15 0.66 7.30
N CYS A 46 -6.15 0.54 5.98
CA CYS A 46 -6.87 1.43 5.10
C CYS A 46 -7.69 0.67 4.07
N GLU A 47 -8.87 1.22 3.77
CA GLU A 47 -9.76 0.79 2.71
C GLU A 47 -10.16 2.03 1.91
N VAL A 48 -10.05 1.96 0.59
CA VAL A 48 -10.43 3.04 -0.31
C VAL A 48 -11.44 2.51 -1.30
N ASN A 49 -12.65 3.07 -1.25
CA ASN A 49 -13.74 2.70 -2.13
C ASN A 49 -13.92 3.76 -3.22
N TYR A 50 -14.07 3.32 -4.46
CA TYR A 50 -14.39 4.20 -5.58
C TYR A 50 -15.30 3.49 -6.57
N GLN A 51 -16.48 4.06 -6.80
CA GLN A 51 -17.53 3.50 -7.66
C GLN A 51 -17.90 2.06 -7.28
N ARG A 52 -17.76 1.70 -6.01
CA ARG A 52 -18.09 0.37 -5.49
C ARG A 52 -19.57 0.34 -5.12
N ALA A 53 -20.31 -0.61 -5.71
CA ALA A 53 -21.75 -0.72 -5.52
C ALA A 53 -22.13 -0.78 -4.03
N GLY A 54 -23.04 0.10 -3.62
CA GLY A 54 -23.57 0.15 -2.25
C GLY A 54 -22.67 0.84 -1.22
N LEU A 55 -21.48 1.34 -1.60
CA LEU A 55 -20.58 2.10 -0.72
C LEU A 55 -20.32 3.50 -1.26
N SER A 56 -19.98 4.41 -0.35
CA SER A 56 -19.56 5.78 -0.71
C SER A 56 -18.12 5.80 -1.24
N ASP A 57 -17.84 6.77 -2.11
CA ASP A 57 -16.48 7.05 -2.57
C ASP A 57 -15.69 7.74 -1.46
N GLU A 58 -14.77 7.01 -0.84
CA GLU A 58 -13.96 7.52 0.27
C GLU A 58 -12.66 6.73 0.48
N ALA A 59 -11.69 7.38 1.11
CA ALA A 59 -10.58 6.71 1.78
C ALA A 59 -10.85 6.64 3.28
N TYR A 60 -10.90 5.45 3.84
CA TYR A 60 -10.97 5.17 5.27
C TYR A 60 -9.63 4.62 5.74
N CYS A 61 -9.10 5.15 6.84
CA CYS A 61 -7.96 4.56 7.53
C CYS A 61 -8.21 4.54 9.04
N GLN A 62 -7.63 3.56 9.72
CA GLN A 62 -7.70 3.43 11.17
C GLN A 62 -6.39 2.92 11.75
N THR A 63 -6.10 3.28 13.00
CA THR A 63 -5.07 2.64 13.83
C THR A 63 -5.71 1.73 14.86
N MET A 64 -5.10 0.57 15.10
CA MET A 64 -5.52 -0.34 16.17
C MET A 64 -5.09 0.19 17.55
N GLU A 65 -3.87 0.72 17.64
CA GLU A 65 -3.32 1.28 18.88
C GLU A 65 -2.56 2.61 18.61
N PRO A 66 -2.98 3.75 19.19
CA PRO A 66 -4.26 3.95 19.88
C PRO A 66 -5.45 3.86 18.90
N PRO A 67 -6.64 3.44 19.34
CA PRO A 67 -7.84 3.38 18.49
C PRO A 67 -8.28 4.74 17.95
N GLN A 68 -8.23 4.93 16.64
CA GLN A 68 -8.79 6.09 15.94
C GLN A 68 -9.01 5.77 14.48
N SER A 69 -9.90 6.52 13.83
CA SER A 69 -10.17 6.39 12.41
C SER A 69 -10.40 7.73 11.74
N VAL A 70 -10.23 7.75 10.43
CA VAL A 70 -10.40 8.92 9.58
C VAL A 70 -10.98 8.53 8.24
N ARG A 71 -11.87 9.37 7.72
CA ARG A 71 -12.48 9.27 6.40
C ARG A 71 -12.14 10.52 5.59
N LEU A 72 -11.86 10.34 4.31
CA LEU A 72 -11.71 11.38 3.31
C LEU A 72 -12.71 11.12 2.19
N SER A 73 -13.67 12.03 1.98
CA SER A 73 -14.60 11.94 0.85
C SER A 73 -13.96 12.41 -0.45
N SER A 74 -14.56 12.07 -1.59
CA SER A 74 -14.15 12.57 -2.91
C SER A 74 -14.29 14.10 -3.07
N ALA A 75 -15.08 14.75 -2.20
CA ALA A 75 -15.20 16.20 -2.11
C ALA A 75 -14.12 16.84 -1.22
N GLY A 76 -13.25 16.05 -0.60
CA GLY A 76 -12.16 16.53 0.26
C GLY A 76 -12.58 16.82 1.70
N VAL A 77 -13.71 16.28 2.16
CA VAL A 77 -14.14 16.40 3.56
C VAL A 77 -13.43 15.34 4.38
N VAL A 78 -12.74 15.78 5.43
CA VAL A 78 -12.03 14.91 6.39
C VAL A 78 -12.87 14.79 7.66
N ALA A 79 -13.21 13.57 8.05
CA ALA A 79 -13.90 13.27 9.30
C ALA A 79 -13.07 12.32 10.14
N SER A 80 -12.82 12.66 11.41
CA SER A 80 -12.02 11.85 12.33
C SER A 80 -12.88 11.37 13.51
N CYS A 81 -12.49 10.23 14.09
CA CYS A 81 -13.16 9.61 15.22
C CYS A 81 -12.11 8.92 16.11
N GLN A 82 -12.25 9.00 17.42
CA GLN A 82 -11.32 8.41 18.39
C GLN A 82 -12.01 7.40 19.29
N GLY A 83 -11.27 6.36 19.69
CA GLY A 83 -11.77 5.27 20.53
C GLY A 83 -12.17 4.03 19.73
N THR A 84 -12.35 2.92 20.46
CA THR A 84 -12.64 1.61 19.85
C THR A 84 -13.97 1.57 19.11
N SER A 85 -14.95 2.39 19.50
CA SER A 85 -16.24 2.51 18.81
C SER A 85 -16.14 3.10 17.39
N CYS A 86 -14.98 3.67 17.03
CA CYS A 86 -14.71 4.27 15.73
C CYS A 86 -14.07 3.30 14.73
N LEU A 87 -13.74 2.09 15.19
CA LEU A 87 -13.03 1.11 14.38
C LEU A 87 -14.00 0.26 13.57
N GLY A 88 -13.63 0.01 12.31
CA GLY A 88 -14.22 -1.02 11.47
C GLY A 88 -13.46 -2.34 11.62
N ASN A 89 -13.96 -3.38 10.97
CA ASN A 89 -13.29 -4.68 10.89
C ASN A 89 -12.45 -4.74 9.60
N PRO A 90 -11.10 -4.70 9.66
CA PRO A 90 -10.28 -4.92 8.48
C PRO A 90 -10.54 -6.31 7.88
N GLY A 91 -10.41 -6.41 6.56
CA GLY A 91 -10.40 -7.70 5.88
C GLY A 91 -9.25 -8.59 6.38
N GLU A 92 -9.52 -9.89 6.49
CA GLU A 92 -8.47 -10.87 6.74
C GLU A 92 -7.51 -10.94 5.54
N ASN A 93 -6.24 -11.30 5.80
CA ASN A 93 -5.21 -11.43 4.77
C ASN A 93 -5.01 -10.15 3.92
N THR A 94 -5.34 -8.97 4.48
CA THR A 94 -5.09 -7.68 3.81
C THR A 94 -3.59 -7.51 3.52
N PRO A 95 -3.20 -7.20 2.27
CA PRO A 95 -1.80 -7.06 1.88
C PRO A 95 -1.15 -5.86 2.55
N THR A 96 0.17 -5.93 2.72
CA THR A 96 0.95 -4.81 3.27
C THR A 96 1.35 -3.87 2.13
N LEU A 97 1.06 -2.57 2.27
CA LEU A 97 1.60 -1.55 1.37
C LEU A 97 3.00 -1.16 1.87
N ALA A 98 4.03 -1.45 1.08
CA ALA A 98 5.41 -1.18 1.50
C ALA A 98 5.68 0.33 1.61
N HIS A 99 6.67 0.71 2.42
CA HIS A 99 7.04 2.11 2.61
C HIS A 99 7.41 2.78 1.28
N GLY A 100 6.93 4.01 1.10
CA GLY A 100 7.05 4.78 -0.14
C GLY A 100 6.10 4.36 -1.26
N GLN A 101 5.43 3.22 -1.16
CA GLN A 101 4.44 2.80 -2.16
C GLN A 101 3.11 3.53 -1.98
N SER A 102 2.36 3.60 -3.08
CA SER A 102 1.07 4.26 -3.13
C SER A 102 -0.02 3.34 -3.65
N ALA A 103 -1.18 3.39 -2.99
CA ALA A 103 -2.44 2.87 -3.49
C ALA A 103 -3.21 4.04 -4.13
N ASN A 104 -3.63 3.88 -5.38
CA ASN A 104 -4.33 4.93 -6.13
C ASN A 104 -5.61 4.37 -6.73
N ILE A 105 -6.73 5.04 -6.50
CA ILE A 105 -8.00 4.67 -7.10
C ILE A 105 -8.92 5.89 -7.17
N GLY A 106 -9.49 6.15 -8.35
CA GLY A 106 -10.29 7.36 -8.59
C GLY A 106 -9.53 8.64 -8.22
N PRO A 107 -10.13 9.56 -7.44
CA PRO A 107 -9.47 10.78 -7.00
C PRO A 107 -8.47 10.55 -5.86
N PHE A 108 -8.47 9.37 -5.23
CA PHE A 108 -7.74 9.11 -4.00
C PHE A 108 -6.35 8.56 -4.27
N ARG A 109 -5.39 9.08 -3.49
CA ARG A 109 -4.01 8.58 -3.44
C ARG A 109 -3.59 8.44 -1.98
N CYS A 110 -3.27 7.21 -1.57
CA CYS A 110 -2.75 6.90 -0.25
C CYS A 110 -1.30 6.41 -0.35
N ILE A 111 -0.40 6.93 0.48
CA ILE A 111 1.02 6.55 0.53
C ILE A 111 1.33 5.97 1.91
N SER A 112 2.02 4.83 1.93
CA SER A 112 2.60 4.30 3.17
C SER A 112 3.92 4.98 3.48
N MET A 113 4.00 5.63 4.64
CA MET A 113 5.25 6.13 5.22
C MET A 113 5.73 5.14 6.29
N GLN A 114 6.88 5.43 6.91
CA GLN A 114 7.47 4.54 7.91
C GLN A 114 6.55 4.32 9.12
N GLU A 115 5.90 5.39 9.59
CA GLU A 115 5.06 5.38 10.80
C GLU A 115 3.66 5.97 10.57
N ALA A 116 3.32 6.27 9.32
CA ALA A 116 2.10 6.97 8.97
C ALA A 116 1.52 6.52 7.63
N MET A 117 0.26 6.84 7.40
CA MET A 117 -0.38 6.76 6.10
C MET A 117 -0.91 8.15 5.73
N THR A 118 -0.63 8.61 4.53
CA THR A 118 -1.17 9.88 4.02
C THR A 118 -2.08 9.61 2.85
N CYS A 119 -3.34 10.03 2.95
CA CYS A 119 -4.31 9.95 1.87
C CYS A 119 -4.74 11.35 1.44
N THR A 120 -4.71 11.62 0.14
CA THR A 120 -5.13 12.90 -0.45
C THR A 120 -6.01 12.68 -1.66
N ILE A 121 -6.73 13.73 -2.05
CA ILE A 121 -7.37 13.83 -3.36
C ILE A 121 -6.65 14.82 -4.27
N GLY A 122 -6.97 14.83 -5.56
CA GLY A 122 -6.33 15.70 -6.56
C GLY A 122 -6.40 17.21 -6.27
N SER A 123 -7.32 17.67 -5.41
CA SER A 123 -7.38 19.06 -4.96
C SER A 123 -6.34 19.42 -3.88
N GLY A 124 -5.55 18.45 -3.41
CA GLY A 124 -4.58 18.60 -2.33
C GLY A 124 -5.15 18.41 -0.92
N LYS A 125 -6.48 18.27 -0.77
CA LYS A 125 -7.12 17.97 0.52
C LYS A 125 -6.87 16.53 0.94
N GLY A 126 -6.74 16.28 2.24
CA GLY A 126 -6.49 14.93 2.73
C GLY A 126 -6.21 14.83 4.22
N PHE A 127 -5.57 13.74 4.62
CA PHE A 127 -5.11 13.54 6.00
C PHE A 127 -3.80 12.75 6.04
N THR A 128 -3.10 12.86 7.16
CA THR A 128 -2.09 11.90 7.61
C THR A 128 -2.55 11.27 8.91
N ILE A 129 -2.50 9.94 9.01
CA ILE A 129 -2.79 9.18 10.24
C ILE A 129 -1.54 8.43 10.68
N SER A 130 -1.27 8.44 11.98
CA SER A 130 -0.17 7.75 12.64
C SER A 130 -0.54 7.40 14.07
N ASN A 131 0.34 6.72 14.80
CA ASN A 131 0.15 6.47 16.23
C ASN A 131 0.06 7.76 17.06
N ALA A 132 0.63 8.86 16.56
CA ALA A 132 0.57 10.16 17.24
C ALA A 132 -0.77 10.89 17.04
N GLY A 133 -1.58 10.47 16.06
CA GLY A 133 -2.87 11.11 15.76
C GLY A 133 -3.16 11.26 14.26
N ILE A 134 -4.26 11.95 13.99
CA ILE A 134 -4.73 12.33 12.65
C ILE A 134 -4.49 13.83 12.44
N THR A 135 -3.84 14.18 11.33
CA THR A 135 -3.61 15.57 10.91
C THR A 135 -4.29 15.82 9.55
N PRO A 136 -5.28 16.72 9.47
CA PRO A 136 -5.85 17.13 8.19
C PRO A 136 -4.84 17.88 7.31
N ILE A 137 -5.04 17.80 6.00
CA ILE A 137 -4.26 18.50 4.98
C ILE A 137 -5.22 19.35 4.14
N GLY A 138 -4.91 20.64 3.98
CA GLY A 138 -5.56 21.54 3.02
C GLY A 138 -6.90 22.10 3.46
#